data_AF-A0A9C7ATV3-F1
#
_entry.id   AF-A0A9C7ATV3-F1
#
_cell.length_a   1.000
_cell.length_b   1.000
_cell.length_c   1.000
_cell.angle_alpha   90.00
_cell.angle_beta   90.00
_cell.angle_gamma   90.00
#
_symmetry.space_group_name_H-M   'P 1'
#
loop_
_entity.id
_entity.type
_entity.pdbx_description
1 polymer ?
#
loop_
_entity_poly.entity_id
_entity_poly.type
_entity_poly.pdbx_seq_one_letter_code
_entity_poly.pdbx_strand_id
1 'polypeptide(L)' 'MAPVTMATEREKLHLIDQVSAEQLKQKKYALYAAEAEDEDLQALFSRLAQSSGQHEEKLQELLRETGLAIQPH' A
#
# COMPACT_ATOMS: atom_id res chain seq x y z
N MET A 1 -13.07 2.68 24.99
CA MET A 1 -12.74 3.43 23.77
C MET A 1 -11.26 3.75 23.83
N ALA A 2 -10.46 3.19 22.93
CA ALA A 2 -9.02 3.50 22.89
C ALA A 2 -8.82 4.99 22.57
N PRO A 3 -7.84 5.66 23.18
CA PRO A 3 -7.60 7.08 22.91
C PRO A 3 -7.17 7.24 21.46
N VAL A 4 -7.87 8.09 20.71
CA VAL A 4 -7.46 8.55 19.39
C VAL A 4 -6.25 9.47 19.60
N THR A 5 -5.06 8.89 19.68
CA THR A 5 -3.83 9.67 19.57
C THR A 5 -3.80 10.25 18.15
N MET A 6 -3.98 11.56 18.03
CA MET A 6 -3.73 12.25 16.75
C MET A 6 -2.30 11.93 16.31
N ALA A 7 -2.16 11.29 15.15
CA ALA A 7 -0.84 11.03 14.57
C ALA A 7 -0.11 12.35 14.34
N THR A 8 1.17 12.39 14.67
CA THR A 8 2.04 13.53 14.39
C THR A 8 2.21 13.72 12.88
N GLU A 9 2.54 14.93 12.45
CA GLU A 9 2.77 15.23 11.01
C GLU A 9 3.84 14.33 10.38
N ARG A 10 4.85 13.94 11.16
CA ARG A 10 5.89 13.01 10.72
C ARG A 10 5.34 11.60 10.45
N GLU A 11 4.47 11.10 11.32
CA GLU A 11 3.85 9.77 11.17
C GLU A 11 2.90 9.75 9.97
N LYS A 12 2.21 10.87 9.74
CA LYS A 12 1.35 11.09 8.58
C LYS A 12 2.12 11.05 7.25
N LEU A 13 3.21 11.82 7.16
CA LEU A 13 4.10 11.80 6.00
C LEU A 13 4.67 10.40 5.76
N HIS A 14 5.08 9.72 6.83
CA HIS A 14 5.57 8.35 6.74
C HIS A 14 4.51 7.40 6.18
N LEU A 15 3.25 7.50 6.61
CA LEU A 15 2.15 6.68 6.08
C LEU A 15 1.89 6.95 4.59
N ILE A 16 1.93 8.22 4.16
CA ILE A 16 1.80 8.60 2.74
C ILE A 16 2.95 8.02 1.91
N ASP A 17 4.18 8.06 2.42
CA ASP A 17 5.34 7.46 1.78
C ASP A 17 5.19 5.94 1.66
N GLN A 18 4.68 5.28 2.71
CA GLN A 18 4.42 3.83 2.67
C GLN A 18 3.34 3.47 1.65
N VAL A 19 2.23 4.24 1.57
CA VAL A 19 1.20 4.05 0.53
C VAL A 19 1.80 4.16 -0.87
N SER A 20 2.58 5.22 -1.11
CA SER A 20 3.26 5.43 -2.39
C SER A 20 4.21 4.28 -2.73
N ALA A 21 4.93 3.74 -1.72
CA ALA A 21 5.81 2.60 -1.89
C ALA A 21 5.05 1.32 -2.25
N GLU A 22 3.91 1.04 -1.59
CA GLU A 22 3.08 -0.14 -1.91
C GLU A 22 2.48 -0.05 -3.32
N GLN A 23 2.02 1.13 -3.75
CA GLN A 23 1.56 1.34 -5.13
C GLN A 23 2.66 1.10 -6.16
N LEU A 24 3.91 1.53 -5.87
CA LEU A 24 5.05 1.26 -6.75
C LEU A 24 5.39 -0.23 -6.79
N LYS A 25 5.35 -0.94 -5.65
CA LYS A 25 5.57 -2.39 -5.58
C LYS A 25 4.53 -3.13 -6.41
N GLN A 26 3.24 -2.80 -6.28
CA GLN A 26 2.17 -3.41 -7.08
C GLN A 26 2.42 -3.26 -8.58
N LYS A 27 2.74 -2.05 -9.04
CA LYS A 27 3.05 -1.80 -10.46
C LYS A 27 4.24 -2.63 -10.94
N LYS A 28 5.30 -2.71 -10.14
CA LYS A 28 6.49 -3.51 -10.47
C LYS A 28 6.19 -5.00 -10.52
N TYR A 29 5.49 -5.53 -9.52
CA TYR A 29 5.15 -6.95 -9.50
C TYR A 29 4.17 -7.32 -10.61
N ALA A 30 3.20 -6.46 -10.93
CA ALA A 30 2.33 -6.67 -12.08
C ALA A 30 3.13 -6.69 -13.40
N LEU A 31 4.11 -5.80 -13.56
CA LEU A 31 5.01 -5.82 -14.71
C LEU A 31 5.84 -7.12 -14.76
N TYR A 32 6.46 -7.52 -13.65
CA TYR A 32 7.27 -8.74 -13.61
C TYR A 32 6.44 -10.00 -13.84
N ALA A 33 5.19 -10.03 -13.37
CA ALA A 33 4.27 -11.12 -13.68
C ALA A 33 3.91 -11.17 -15.18
N ALA A 34 3.80 -10.02 -15.85
CA ALA A 34 3.50 -9.96 -17.27
C ALA A 34 4.72 -10.32 -18.16
N GLU A 35 5.93 -10.04 -17.69
CA GLU A 35 7.19 -10.27 -18.41
C GLU A 35 7.81 -11.64 -18.12
N ALA A 36 7.47 -12.28 -17.00
CA ALA A 36 7.99 -13.60 -16.67
C ALA A 36 7.45 -14.67 -17.63
N GLU A 37 8.33 -15.52 -18.15
CA GLU A 37 7.95 -16.69 -18.97
C GLU A 37 7.66 -17.92 -18.10
N ASP A 38 8.25 -17.97 -16.91
CA ASP A 38 8.09 -19.06 -15.95
C ASP A 38 6.80 -18.91 -15.14
N GLU A 39 5.96 -19.95 -15.16
CA GLU A 39 4.64 -19.94 -14.52
C GLU A 39 4.72 -19.77 -12.99
N ASP A 40 5.75 -20.32 -12.33
CA ASP A 40 5.92 -20.19 -10.89
C ASP A 40 6.30 -18.75 -10.51
N LEU A 41 7.15 -18.10 -11.31
CA LEU A 41 7.48 -16.69 -11.16
C LEU A 41 6.28 -15.77 -11.43
N GLN A 42 5.49 -16.05 -12.47
CA GLN A 42 4.25 -15.31 -12.74
C GLN A 42 3.29 -15.38 -11.53
N ALA A 43 3.10 -16.59 -10.99
CA ALA A 43 2.24 -16.82 -9.82
C ALA A 43 2.80 -16.18 -8.55
N LEU A 44 4.12 -16.17 -8.37
CA LEU A 44 4.77 -15.48 -7.25
C LEU A 44 4.56 -13.97 -7.35
N PHE A 45 4.87 -13.35 -8.48
CA PHE A 45 4.72 -11.91 -8.65
C PHE A 45 3.25 -11.46 -8.56
N SER A 46 2.32 -12.25 -9.08
CA SER A 46 0.88 -11.99 -8.92
C SER A 46 0.46 -11.99 -7.45
N ARG A 47 0.94 -12.95 -6.65
CA ARG A 47 0.70 -12.99 -5.19
C ARG A 47 1.32 -11.80 -4.46
N LEU A 48 2.53 -11.40 -4.84
CA LEU A 48 3.20 -10.23 -4.24
C LEU A 48 2.48 -8.92 -4.58
N ALA A 49 1.96 -8.77 -5.80
CA ALA A 49 1.12 -7.64 -6.19
C ALA A 49 -0.16 -7.60 -5.34
N GLN A 50 -0.86 -8.73 -5.19
CA GLN A 50 -2.06 -8.81 -4.37
C GLN A 50 -1.79 -8.47 -2.90
N SER A 51 -0.72 -9.01 -2.31
CA SER A 51 -0.32 -8.71 -0.93
C SER A 51 -0.01 -7.23 -0.74
N SER A 52 0.65 -6.60 -1.71
CA SER A 52 0.95 -5.17 -1.67
C SER A 52 -0.34 -4.32 -1.76
N GLY A 53 -1.35 -4.78 -2.50
CA GLY A 53 -2.70 -4.19 -2.51
C GLY A 53 -3.38 -4.22 -1.14
N GLN A 54 -3.33 -5.37 -0.47
CA GLN A 54 -3.88 -5.51 0.89
C GLN A 54 -3.15 -4.62 1.90
N HIS A 55 -1.82 -4.46 1.76
CA HIS A 55 -1.06 -3.53 2.61
C HIS A 55 -1.45 -2.08 2.36
N GLU A 56 -1.60 -1.68 1.10
CA GLU A 56 -2.06 -0.34 0.75
C GLU A 56 -3.42 -0.03 1.37
N GLU A 57 -4.41 -0.93 1.22
CA GLU A 57 -5.75 -0.75 1.78
C GLU A 57 -5.70 -0.51 3.29
N LYS A 58 -4.85 -1.26 4.01
CA LYS A 58 -4.67 -1.14 5.46
C LYS A 58 -3.98 0.17 5.85
N LEU A 59 -2.98 0.62 5.08
CA LEU A 59 -2.33 1.90 5.29
C LEU A 59 -3.28 3.07 5.03
N GLN A 60 -4.14 2.97 4.01
CA GLN A 60 -5.19 3.95 3.74
C GLN A 60 -6.25 3.98 4.83
N GLU A 61 -6.64 2.83 5.39
CA GLU A 61 -7.51 2.74 6.56
C GLU A 61 -6.89 3.46 7.77
N LEU A 62 -5.61 3.20 8.07
CA LEU A 62 -4.88 3.90 9.12
C LEU A 62 -4.79 5.42 8.88
N LEU A 63 -4.59 5.86 7.64
CA LEU A 63 -4.63 7.29 7.29
C LEU A 63 -6.00 7.92 7.56
N ARG A 64 -7.09 7.21 7.24
CA ARG A 64 -8.46 7.67 7.52
C ARG A 64 -8.73 7.74 9.02
N GLU A 65 -8.34 6.71 9.76
CA GLU A 65 -8.52 6.64 11.23
C GLU A 65 -7.71 7.71 11.98
N THR A 66 -6.54 8.08 11.45
CA THR A 66 -5.68 9.13 12.02
C THR A 66 -6.11 10.56 11.65
N GLY A 67 -7.25 10.72 10.95
CA GLY A 67 -7.87 12.00 10.66
C GLY A 67 -7.36 12.68 9.38
N LEU A 68 -6.61 11.97 8.52
CA LEU A 68 -6.27 12.42 7.17
C LEU A 68 -7.23 11.80 6.15
N ALA A 69 -8.45 12.35 6.07
CA ALA A 69 -9.18 12.23 4.83
C ALA A 69 -8.48 13.12 3.80
N ILE A 70 -7.60 12.56 2.98
CA ILE A 70 -7.26 13.19 1.71
C ILE A 70 -8.58 13.21 0.92
N GLN A 71 -9.23 14.37 0.87
CA GLN A 71 -10.35 14.60 -0.03
C GLN A 71 -9.81 14.45 -1.45
N PRO A 72 -10.34 13.50 -2.25
CA PRO A 72 -10.04 13.48 -3.67
C PRO A 72 -10.68 14.73 -4.28
N HIS A 73 -9.85 15.67 -4.74
CA HIS A 73 -10.27 16.76 -5.63
C HIS A 73 -10.36 16.26 -7.06
#